data_AF-A0A6A4NKA4-F1
#
_entry.id   AF-A0A6A4NKA4-F1
#
_cell.length_a   1.000
_cell.length_b   1.000
_cell.length_c   1.000
_cell.angle_alpha   90.00
_cell.angle_beta   90.00
_cell.angle_gamma   90.00
#
_symmetry.space_group_name_H-M   'P 1'
#
loop_
_entity.id
_entity.type
_entity.pdbx_description
1 polymer ?
#
loop_
_entity_poly.entity_id
_entity_poly.type
_entity_poly.pdbx_seq_one_letter_code
_entity_poly.pdbx_strand_id
1 'polypeptide(L)' 'MILMDSKGDKIQVSVRKDEFNQWSQCLLENNTYVMHNFNVLRSGLQYKACDHVYRMQFTPGTTLKQREFPDVPQ' A
#
# COMPACT_ATOMS: atom_id res chain seq x y z
N MET A 1 -4.08 -5.17 -0.80
CA MET A 1 -2.88 -4.97 -1.66
C MET A 1 -1.64 -5.12 -0.80
N ILE A 2 -0.47 -5.30 -1.40
CA ILE A 2 0.84 -5.33 -0.70
C ILE A 2 1.71 -4.30 -1.39
N LEU A 3 2.40 -3.47 -0.61
CA LEU A 3 3.37 -2.49 -1.09
C LEU A 3 4.76 -2.88 -0.57
N MET A 4 5.80 -2.50 -1.29
CA MET A 4 7.20 -2.71 -0.93
C MET A 4 7.96 -1.39 -0.99
N ASP A 5 8.89 -1.16 -0.07
CA ASP A 5 9.81 -0.03 -0.12
C ASP A 5 11.21 -0.41 -0.66
N SER A 6 12.14 0.54 -0.66
CA SER A 6 13.51 0.32 -1.15
C SER A 6 14.35 -0.64 -0.32
N LYS A 7 13.91 -1.01 0.89
CA LYS A 7 14.57 -2.01 1.74
C LYS A 7 14.02 -3.41 1.50
N GLY A 8 13.02 -3.55 0.63
CA GLY A 8 12.29 -4.80 0.44
C GLY A 8 11.24 -5.07 1.51
N ASP A 9 10.99 -4.11 2.42
CA ASP A 9 10.00 -4.26 3.48
C ASP A 9 8.60 -4.19 2.88
N LYS A 10 7.79 -5.23 3.15
CA LYS A 10 6.44 -5.35 2.61
C LYS A 10 5.41 -4.94 3.65
N ILE A 11 4.43 -4.13 3.24
CA ILE A 11 3.30 -3.74 4.09
C ILE A 11 1.96 -4.04 3.41
N GLN A 12 1.02 -4.59 4.17
CA GLN A 12 -0.32 -4.85 3.69
C GLN A 12 -1.17 -3.58 3.72
N VAL A 13 -1.97 -3.39 2.68
CA VAL A 13 -2.93 -2.30 2.55
C VAL A 13 -4.36 -2.84 2.49
N SER A 14 -5.23 -2.29 3.33
CA SER A 14 -6.67 -2.51 3.30
C SER A 14 -7.37 -1.34 2.58
N VAL A 15 -8.30 -1.67 1.70
CA VAL A 15 -9.12 -0.73 0.93
C VAL A 15 -10.59 -1.10 1.14
N ARG A 16 -11.48 -0.11 1.15
CA ARG A 16 -12.93 -0.38 1.22
C ARG A 16 -13.38 -1.09 -0.05
N LYS A 17 -14.41 -1.93 0.07
CA LYS A 17 -14.84 -2.82 -1.02
C LYS A 17 -15.33 -2.05 -2.25
N ASP A 18 -16.05 -0.96 -2.02
CA ASP A 18 -16.58 -0.04 -3.03
C ASP A 18 -15.48 0.77 -3.74
N GLU A 19 -14.39 1.07 -3.05
CA GLU A 19 -13.25 1.81 -3.60
C GLU A 19 -12.19 0.90 -4.24
N PHE A 20 -12.27 -0.42 -4.02
CA PHE A 20 -11.22 -1.38 -4.40
C PHE A 20 -10.89 -1.32 -5.90
N ASN A 21 -11.91 -1.31 -6.75
CA ASN A 21 -11.73 -1.30 -8.20
C ASN A 21 -11.05 -0.02 -8.70
N GLN A 22 -11.33 1.12 -8.07
CA GLN A 22 -10.67 2.39 -8.41
C GLN A 22 -9.19 2.33 -8.02
N TRP A 23 -8.90 1.90 -6.79
CA TRP A 23 -7.52 1.80 -6.33
C TRP A 23 -6.71 0.78 -7.13
N SER A 24 -7.30 -0.36 -7.52
CA SER A 24 -6.61 -1.38 -8.31
C SER A 24 -6.31 -0.93 -9.74
N GLN A 25 -7.02 0.07 -10.26
CA GLN A 25 -6.73 0.68 -11.57
C GLN A 25 -5.64 1.75 -11.48
N CYS A 26 -5.51 2.45 -10.34
CA CYS A 26 -4.51 3.51 -10.15
C CYS A 26 -3.16 2.99 -9.64
N LEU A 27 -3.16 1.93 -8.81
CA LEU A 27 -1.97 1.27 -8.28
C LEU A 27 -1.61 0.07 -9.15
N LEU A 28 -0.78 0.33 -10.16
CA LEU A 28 -0.29 -0.70 -11.05
C LEU A 28 0.95 -1.36 -10.45
N GLU A 29 1.08 -2.67 -10.65
CA GLU A 29 2.27 -3.41 -10.23
C GLU A 29 3.52 -2.89 -10.95
N ASN A 30 4.68 -3.03 -10.30
CA ASN A 30 6.00 -2.60 -10.78
C ASN A 30 6.17 -1.09 -10.98
N ASN A 31 5.20 -0.28 -10.54
CA ASN A 31 5.31 1.17 -10.49
C ASN A 31 5.59 1.66 -9.07
N THR A 32 6.24 2.81 -8.97
CA THR A 32 6.60 3.42 -7.69
C THR A 32 5.82 4.72 -7.45
N TYR A 33 5.45 4.95 -6.19
CA TYR A 33 4.49 5.99 -5.83
C TYR A 33 4.84 6.66 -4.50
N VAL A 34 4.51 7.95 -4.41
CA VAL A 34 4.43 8.68 -3.14
C VAL A 34 2.98 8.71 -2.69
N MET A 35 2.74 8.27 -1.45
CA MET A 35 1.41 8.22 -0.85
C MET A 35 1.36 9.06 0.43
N HIS A 36 0.25 9.77 0.66
CA HIS A 36 0.02 10.52 1.90
C HIS A 36 -1.41 10.31 2.41
N ASN A 37 -1.67 10.70 3.66
CA ASN A 37 -3.01 10.74 4.27
C ASN A 37 -3.71 9.37 4.32
N PHE A 38 -2.97 8.32 4.66
CA PHE A 38 -3.51 7.00 4.98
C PHE A 38 -3.46 6.75 6.48
N ASN A 39 -4.29 5.82 6.95
CA ASN A 39 -4.24 5.37 8.34
C ASN A 39 -3.22 4.24 8.50
N VAL A 40 -2.57 4.18 9.65
CA VAL A 40 -1.71 3.06 10.06
C VAL A 40 -2.37 2.35 11.23
N LEU A 41 -2.62 1.06 11.07
CA LEU A 41 -3.33 0.22 12.05
C LEU A 41 -2.47 -0.97 12.42
N ARG A 42 -2.54 -1.44 13.67
CA ARG A 42 -1.86 -2.68 14.06
C ARG A 42 -2.47 -3.86 13.30
N SER A 43 -1.61 -4.71 12.72
CA SER A 43 -2.01 -5.93 12.04
C SER A 43 -2.44 -6.97 13.07
N GLY A 44 -3.73 -6.95 13.41
CA GLY A 44 -4.40 -7.98 14.23
C GLY A 44 -4.93 -9.15 13.39
N LEU A 45 -4.47 -9.31 12.16
CA LEU A 45 -4.92 -10.39 11.28
C LEU A 45 -4.28 -11.71 11.70
N GLN A 46 -5.09 -12.76 11.77
CA GLN A 46 -4.62 -14.14 12.01
C GLN A 46 -3.82 -14.65 10.80
N TYR A 47 -4.27 -14.31 9.58
CA TYR A 47 -3.58 -14.61 8.33
C TYR A 47 -2.99 -13.32 7.77
N LYS A 48 -1.66 -13.25 7.73
CA LYS A 48 -0.94 -12.08 7.24
C LYS A 48 -0.32 -12.39 5.89
N ALA A 49 -0.44 -11.45 4.98
CA ALA A 49 0.24 -11.55 3.68
C ALA A 49 1.72 -11.13 3.75
N CYS A 50 2.14 -10.49 4.84
CA CYS A 50 3.50 -10.05 5.13
C CYS A 50 3.72 -9.93 6.65
N ASP A 51 4.97 -9.98 7.09
CA ASP A 51 5.32 -10.03 8.52
C ASP A 51 5.21 -8.68 9.25
N HIS A 52 4.90 -7.61 8.52
CA HIS A 52 4.84 -6.27 9.08
C HIS A 52 3.76 -6.16 10.19
N VAL A 53 4.17 -5.60 11.34
CA VAL A 53 3.32 -5.52 12.55
C VAL A 53 2.15 -4.56 12.37
N TYR A 54 2.26 -3.64 11.41
CA TYR A 54 1.22 -2.69 11.02
C TYR A 54 0.74 -2.95 9.60
N ARG A 55 -0.46 -2.44 9.30
CA ARG A 55 -1.03 -2.36 7.96
C ARG A 55 -1.46 -0.93 7.68
N MET A 56 -1.48 -0.56 6.40
CA MET A 56 -2.08 0.69 5.95
C MET A 56 -3.57 0.49 5.68
N GLN A 57 -4.36 1.53 5.89
CA GLN A 57 -5.74 1.61 5.42
C GLN A 57 -5.91 2.87 4.59
N PHE A 58 -6.36 2.69 3.34
CA PHE A 58 -6.72 3.81 2.50
C PHE A 58 -8.04 4.42 2.95
N THR A 59 -8.10 5.73 2.81
CA THR A 59 -9.25 6.56 3.13
C THR A 59 -9.58 7.44 1.93
N PRO A 60 -10.75 8.09 1.89
CA PRO A 60 -11.06 9.06 0.85
C PRO A 60 -10.06 10.22 0.74
N GLY A 61 -9.32 10.52 1.83
CA GLY A 61 -8.29 11.55 1.84
C GLY A 61 -6.91 11.08 1.39
N THR A 62 -6.72 9.77 1.17
CA THR A 62 -5.44 9.21 0.74
C THR A 62 -5.08 9.70 -0.64
N THR A 63 -3.86 10.24 -0.79
CA THR A 63 -3.36 10.75 -2.06
C THR A 63 -2.30 9.82 -2.62
N LEU A 64 -2.24 9.73 -3.95
CA LEU A 64 -1.31 8.90 -4.69
C LEU A 64 -0.69 9.72 -5.82
N LYS A 65 0.64 9.76 -5.86
CA LYS A 65 1.38 10.40 -6.97
C LYS A 65 2.48 9.45 -7.45
N GLN A 66 2.40 9.05 -8.71
CA GLN A 66 3.47 8.26 -9.32
C GLN A 66 4.77 9.07 -9.38
N ARG A 67 5.88 8.41 -9.04
CA ARG A 67 7.22 8.99 -9.11
C ARG A 67 8.21 7.85 -9.15
N GLU A 68 9.14 7.91 -10.10
CA GLU A 68 10.21 6.92 -10.21
C GLU A 68 11.15 6.96 -9.01
N PHE A 69 11.35 5.79 -8.39
CA PHE A 69 12.33 5.54 -7.34
C PHE A 69 13.22 4.36 -7.75
N PRO A 70 14.39 4.63 -8.35
CA PRO A 70 15.29 3.58 -8.86
C PRO A 70 15.77 2.58 -7.81
N ASP A 71 15.76 2.97 -6.54
CA ASP A 71 16.22 2.14 -5.42
C ASP A 71 15.15 1.15 -4.93
N VAL A 72 13.91 1.24 -5.41
CA VAL A 72 12.85 0.30 -5.05
C VAL A 72 12.95 -0.94 -5.97
N PRO A 73 13.13 -2.14 -5.42
CA PRO A 73 13.16 -3.37 -6.21
C PRO A 73 11.85 -3.60 -6.96
N GLN A 74 11.94 -4.20 -8.17
CA GLN A 74 10.79 -4.71 -8.93
C GLN A 74 10.47 -6.15 -8.56
#